data_AF-A0A938Q386-F1
#
_entry.id   AF-A0A938Q386-F1
#
_cell.length_a   1.000
_cell.length_b   1.000
_cell.length_c   1.000
_cell.angle_alpha   90.00
_cell.angle_beta   90.00
_cell.angle_gamma   90.00
#
_symmetry.space_group_name_H-M   'P 1'
#
loop_
_entity.id
_entity.type
_entity.pdbx_description
1 polymer ?
#
loop_
_entity_poly.entity_id
_entity_poly.type
_entity_poly.pdbx_seq_one_letter_code
_entity_poly.pdbx_strand_id
1 'polypeptide(L)'
;MFGHVQHALLRIAICLIVTLGGTTLAAQQAPINTGETGGHCRFNLQNQWAGPYKACIDPSTAVQCDETGKRDQNSGATFAPGACPAPGRVGTCAKSDASVHYYDGEASSIEVGCGFQGGTWKAGS
;
A
#
# COMPACT_ATOMS: atom_id res chain seq x y z
N MET A 1 -1.68 43.82 4.06
CA MET A 1 -1.50 43.74 2.59
C MET A 1 -0.53 42.60 2.31
N PHE A 2 -0.84 41.83 1.27
CA PHE A 2 -0.23 40.56 0.85
C PHE A 2 1.26 40.64 0.46
N GLY A 3 1.96 39.50 0.56
CA GLY A 3 3.20 39.21 -0.15
C GLY A 3 3.80 37.86 0.30
N HIS A 4 3.35 36.73 -0.26
CA HIS A 4 4.01 35.98 -1.35
C HIS A 4 5.45 35.56 -1.00
N VAL A 5 5.64 34.33 -0.51
CA VAL A 5 6.16 33.16 -1.27
C VAL A 5 7.48 33.46 -1.98
N GLN A 6 8.58 32.89 -1.49
CA GLN A 6 9.71 32.53 -2.35
C GLN A 6 10.61 31.46 -1.70
N HIS A 7 10.41 30.22 -2.16
CA HIS A 7 11.43 29.27 -2.56
C HIS A 7 12.71 29.25 -1.71
N ALA A 8 12.74 28.34 -0.72
CA ALA A 8 13.99 27.79 -0.21
C ALA A 8 14.72 27.11 -1.38
N LEU A 9 15.62 27.87 -2.02
CA LEU A 9 16.61 27.41 -2.97
C LEU A 9 17.48 26.37 -2.25
N LEU A 10 17.09 25.11 -2.38
CA LEU A 10 17.92 23.96 -2.08
C LEU A 10 19.15 24.05 -2.99
N ARG A 11 20.26 24.51 -2.42
CA ARG A 11 21.57 24.59 -3.06
C ARG A 11 22.07 23.16 -3.31
N ILE A 12 21.65 22.56 -4.41
CA ILE A 12 22.26 21.33 -4.90
C ILE A 12 23.55 21.74 -5.60
N ALA A 13 24.66 21.61 -4.87
CA ALA A 13 25.99 21.66 -5.44
C ALA A 13 26.15 20.47 -6.41
N ILE A 14 25.89 20.72 -7.69
CA ILE A 14 26.19 19.78 -8.77
C ILE A 14 27.70 19.78 -8.94
N CYS A 15 28.36 18.80 -8.31
CA CYS A 15 29.76 18.49 -8.57
C CYS A 15 29.81 17.74 -9.90
N LEU A 16 30.13 18.47 -10.97
CA LEU A 16 30.33 17.93 -12.31
C LEU A 16 31.64 17.12 -12.31
N ILE A 17 31.55 15.80 -12.12
CA ILE A 17 32.68 14.89 -12.37
C ILE A 17 32.47 14.27 -13.74
N VAL A 18 33.23 14.78 -14.72
CA VAL A 18 33.44 14.13 -16.01
C VAL A 18 34.51 13.07 -15.83
N THR A 19 34.16 11.80 -15.97
CA THR A 19 35.11 10.73 -16.25
C THR A 19 34.57 9.83 -17.37
N LEU A 20 35.33 9.77 -18.46
CA LEU A 20 35.19 8.85 -19.58
C LEU A 20 35.51 7.42 -19.12
N GLY A 21 34.64 6.46 -19.42
CA GLY A 21 34.90 5.04 -19.19
C GLY A 21 33.61 4.22 -19.20
N GLY A 22 33.39 3.45 -20.26
CA GLY A 22 32.24 2.57 -20.37
C GLY A 22 32.31 1.41 -19.38
N THR A 23 31.34 1.35 -18.48
CA THR A 23 30.92 0.15 -17.75
C THR A 23 29.44 0.29 -17.47
N THR A 24 28.70 -0.76 -17.83
CA THR A 24 27.29 -1.04 -17.51
C THR A 24 26.73 -0.25 -16.31
N LEU A 25 25.66 0.52 -16.53
CA LEU A 25 24.80 1.01 -15.46
C LEU A 25 24.10 -0.18 -14.79
N ALA A 26 24.75 -0.83 -13.84
CA ALA A 26 24.02 -1.44 -12.75
C ALA A 26 23.48 -0.28 -11.92
N ALA A 27 22.20 0.03 -12.10
CA ALA A 27 21.48 0.88 -11.16
C ALA A 27 21.57 0.22 -9.78
N GLN A 28 22.53 0.66 -8.96
CA GLN A 28 22.46 0.47 -7.52
C GLN A 28 21.31 1.34 -7.02
N GLN A 29 20.09 0.84 -7.24
CA GLN A 29 18.93 1.24 -6.49
C GLN A 29 19.29 0.93 -5.03
N ALA A 30 19.60 1.97 -4.27
CA ALA A 30 19.65 1.86 -2.83
C ALA A 30 18.33 1.18 -2.40
N PRO A 31 18.37 0.20 -1.49
CA PRO A 31 17.14 -0.40 -1.01
C PRO A 31 16.27 0.73 -0.51
N ILE A 32 15.08 0.87 -1.10
CA ILE A 32 14.03 1.66 -0.48
C ILE A 32 13.80 0.96 0.84
N ASN A 33 14.34 1.55 1.91
CA ASN A 33 14.01 1.14 3.25
C ASN A 33 12.49 1.34 3.36
N THR A 34 11.71 0.27 3.18
CA THR A 34 10.27 0.19 3.44
C THR A 34 10.02 0.24 4.95
N GLY A 35 10.54 1.29 5.59
CA GLY A 35 10.64 1.45 7.04
C GLY A 35 10.23 2.84 7.52
N GLU A 36 9.60 3.67 6.69
CA GLU A 36 8.89 4.86 7.18
C GLU A 36 7.48 4.47 7.67
N THR A 37 7.39 4.08 8.94
CA THR A 37 6.23 4.20 9.85
C THR A 37 4.80 4.17 9.26
N GLY A 38 4.53 3.24 8.34
CA GLY A 38 3.17 2.83 7.95
C GLY A 38 2.68 1.69 8.82
N GLY A 39 1.42 1.73 9.22
CA GLY A 39 0.76 0.60 9.87
C GLY A 39 -0.11 -0.18 8.88
N HIS A 40 -1.02 -0.95 9.43
CA HIS A 40 -2.05 -1.64 8.69
C HIS A 40 -3.40 -1.43 9.35
N CYS A 41 -4.46 -1.64 8.58
CA CYS A 41 -5.83 -1.62 9.08
C CYS A 41 -6.48 -2.98 8.85
N ARG A 42 -6.91 -3.64 9.93
CA ARG A 42 -7.74 -4.86 9.87
C ARG A 42 -9.20 -4.49 9.93
N PHE A 43 -10.04 -5.09 9.09
CA PHE A 43 -11.47 -4.80 9.06
C PHE A 43 -12.24 -5.96 8.41
N ASN A 44 -13.55 -5.99 8.63
CA ASN A 44 -14.46 -6.82 7.86
C ASN A 44 -14.95 -5.99 6.68
N LEU A 45 -14.52 -6.37 5.48
CA LEU A 45 -14.98 -5.79 4.22
C LEU A 45 -16.40 -6.29 3.96
N GLN A 46 -17.36 -5.37 3.85
CA GLN A 46 -18.69 -5.70 3.36
C GLN A 46 -18.77 -5.44 1.87
N ASN A 47 -19.30 -6.41 1.13
CA ASN A 47 -19.60 -6.26 -0.28
C ASN A 47 -21.03 -6.77 -0.52
N GLN A 48 -21.83 -5.97 -1.20
CA GLN A 48 -23.24 -6.31 -1.46
C GLN A 48 -23.39 -7.48 -2.45
N TRP A 49 -22.31 -7.84 -3.15
CA TRP A 49 -22.27 -8.92 -4.14
C TRP A 49 -21.46 -10.14 -3.70
N ALA A 50 -20.69 -10.03 -2.62
CA ALA A 50 -19.81 -11.09 -2.16
C ALA A 50 -19.60 -10.94 -0.65
N GLY A 51 -19.61 -12.05 0.09
CA GLY A 51 -19.81 -12.07 1.54
C GLY A 51 -18.86 -11.18 2.36
N PRO A 52 -19.13 -11.02 3.66
CA PRO A 52 -18.20 -10.30 4.52
C PRO A 52 -16.85 -11.00 4.52
N TYR A 53 -15.79 -10.26 4.19
CA TYR A 53 -14.43 -10.78 4.18
C TYR A 53 -13.59 -10.16 5.30
N LYS A 54 -12.85 -10.98 6.04
CA LYS A 54 -11.76 -10.51 6.88
C LYS A 54 -10.63 -10.04 5.98
N ALA A 55 -10.41 -8.73 6.02
CA ALA A 55 -9.42 -8.06 5.21
C ALA A 55 -8.41 -7.30 6.09
N CYS A 56 -7.25 -7.04 5.51
CA CYS A 56 -6.26 -6.17 6.07
C CYS A 56 -5.61 -5.36 4.95
N ILE A 57 -5.48 -4.04 5.11
CA ILE A 57 -4.84 -3.16 4.12
C ILE A 57 -3.55 -2.56 4.69
N ASP A 58 -2.47 -2.64 3.90
CA ASP A 58 -1.20 -1.96 4.19
C ASP A 58 -0.52 -1.42 2.92
N PRO A 59 0.23 -0.30 3.02
CA PRO A 59 0.37 0.56 4.20
C PRO A 59 -0.93 1.33 4.52
N SER A 60 -1.13 1.69 5.79
CA SER A 60 -2.25 2.47 6.28
C SER A 60 -1.86 3.36 7.48
N THR A 61 -2.61 4.42 7.71
CA THR A 61 -2.53 5.29 8.90
C THR A 61 -3.78 5.11 9.77
N ALA A 62 -3.74 5.57 11.02
CA ALA A 62 -4.90 5.51 11.92
C ALA A 62 -6.12 6.23 11.33
N VAL A 63 -5.93 7.39 10.69
CA VAL A 63 -7.00 8.15 10.02
C VAL A 63 -7.56 7.36 8.83
N GLN A 64 -6.71 6.81 7.97
CA GLN A 64 -7.17 6.00 6.85
C GLN A 64 -7.91 4.74 7.31
N CYS A 65 -7.51 4.14 8.42
CA CYS A 65 -8.19 2.98 8.98
C CYS A 65 -9.58 3.32 9.52
N ASP A 66 -9.72 4.42 10.25
CA ASP A 66 -11.02 4.90 10.73
C ASP A 66 -11.98 5.18 9.54
N GLU A 67 -11.49 5.85 8.50
CA GLU A 67 -12.26 6.08 7.27
C GLU A 67 -12.56 4.78 6.49
N THR A 68 -11.73 3.75 6.63
CA THR A 68 -12.00 2.43 6.03
C THR A 68 -13.16 1.75 6.73
N GLY A 69 -13.27 1.88 8.05
CA GLY A 69 -14.38 1.34 8.84
C GLY A 69 -15.72 2.02 8.59
N LYS A 70 -15.73 3.27 8.13
CA LYS A 70 -16.97 4.01 7.82
C LYS A 70 -17.48 3.79 6.40
N ARG A 71 -16.64 3.28 5.50
CA ARG A 71 -16.98 3.04 4.09
C ARG A 71 -17.76 1.75 3.92
N ASP A 72 -18.71 1.77 2.98
CA ASP A 72 -19.34 0.57 2.40
C ASP A 72 -19.87 -0.46 3.41
N GLN A 73 -20.32 0.00 4.59
CA GLN A 73 -20.76 -0.83 5.72
C GLN A 73 -19.68 -1.75 6.32
N ASN A 74 -18.40 -1.45 6.06
CA ASN A 74 -17.29 -2.11 6.74
C ASN A 74 -17.43 -2.02 8.25
N SER A 75 -16.79 -2.94 8.95
CA SER A 75 -16.85 -2.98 10.41
C SER A 75 -15.56 -3.49 11.03
N GLY A 76 -15.37 -3.23 12.33
CA GLY A 76 -14.23 -3.74 13.08
C GLY A 76 -12.87 -3.18 12.66
N ALA A 77 -12.85 -2.01 12.00
CA ALA A 77 -11.62 -1.36 11.58
C ALA A 77 -10.70 -1.07 12.77
N THR A 78 -9.51 -1.68 12.76
CA THR A 78 -8.52 -1.57 13.83
C THR A 78 -7.16 -1.32 13.22
N PHE A 79 -6.54 -0.20 13.61
CA PHE A 79 -5.18 0.16 13.21
C PHE A 79 -4.15 -0.54 14.10
N ALA A 80 -3.06 -0.98 13.50
CA ALA A 80 -1.87 -1.43 14.22
C ALA A 80 -0.59 -1.08 13.42
N PRO A 81 0.55 -0.88 14.09
CA PRO A 81 1.82 -0.62 13.41
C PRO A 81 2.33 -1.86 12.65
N GLY A 82 3.13 -1.62 11.61
CA GLY A 82 3.71 -2.68 10.77
C GLY A 82 2.75 -3.20 9.70
N ALA A 83 3.19 -4.21 8.93
CA ALA A 83 2.42 -4.83 7.87
C ALA A 83 1.33 -5.77 8.39
N CYS A 84 0.36 -6.10 7.54
CA CYS A 84 -0.65 -7.12 7.83
C CYS A 84 0.01 -8.48 8.14
N PRO A 85 -0.58 -9.34 8.99
CA PRO A 85 -0.01 -10.65 9.30
C PRO A 85 0.01 -11.57 8.08
N ALA A 86 1.11 -12.29 7.82
CA ALA A 86 1.21 -13.24 6.71
C ALA A 86 0.39 -14.54 6.87
N PRO A 87 0.32 -15.17 8.05
CA PRO A 87 -0.35 -16.46 8.21
C PRO A 87 -1.86 -16.41 7.92
N GLY A 88 -2.36 -17.46 7.26
CA GLY A 88 -3.80 -17.65 7.03
C GLY A 88 -4.40 -16.76 5.95
N ARG A 89 -3.57 -16.11 5.11
CA ARG A 89 -4.06 -15.36 3.94
C ARG A 89 -4.57 -16.31 2.87
N VAL A 90 -5.77 -16.06 2.37
CA VAL A 90 -6.33 -16.68 1.15
C VAL A 90 -5.69 -16.06 -0.10
N GLY A 91 -5.33 -14.78 -0.03
CA GLY A 91 -4.55 -14.11 -1.06
C GLY A 91 -4.45 -12.61 -0.85
N THR A 92 -3.81 -11.96 -1.80
CA THR A 92 -3.48 -10.53 -1.76
C THR A 92 -3.86 -9.87 -3.08
N CYS A 93 -4.64 -8.81 -3.00
CA CYS A 93 -4.83 -7.88 -4.09
C CYS A 93 -3.84 -6.72 -3.97
N ALA A 94 -2.80 -6.70 -4.80
CA ALA A 94 -1.79 -5.65 -4.80
C ALA A 94 -2.20 -4.51 -5.74
N LYS A 95 -2.24 -3.28 -5.23
CA LYS A 95 -2.39 -2.05 -6.03
C LYS A 95 -1.11 -1.21 -5.93
N SER A 96 -1.04 -0.11 -6.68
CA SER A 96 0.13 0.78 -6.70
C SER A 96 0.36 1.52 -5.39
N ASP A 97 -0.70 1.78 -4.62
CA ASP A 97 -0.70 2.58 -3.41
C ASP A 97 -0.81 1.74 -2.12
N ALA A 98 -1.52 0.62 -2.18
CA ALA A 98 -1.70 -0.29 -1.06
C ALA A 98 -2.02 -1.72 -1.51
N SER A 99 -1.80 -2.69 -0.63
CA SER A 99 -2.21 -4.08 -0.79
C SER A 99 -3.35 -4.41 0.16
N VAL A 100 -4.35 -5.13 -0.35
CA VAL A 100 -5.44 -5.70 0.45
C VAL A 100 -5.21 -7.19 0.58
N HIS A 101 -5.10 -7.68 1.81
CA HIS A 101 -4.90 -9.07 2.17
C HIS A 101 -6.20 -9.66 2.68
N TYR A 102 -6.61 -10.81 2.14
CA TYR A 102 -7.84 -11.50 2.50
C TYR A 102 -7.52 -12.76 3.28
N TYR A 103 -8.28 -13.05 4.34
CA TYR A 103 -8.07 -14.18 5.26
C TYR A 103 -9.23 -15.18 5.27
N ASP A 104 -10.28 -14.90 4.51
CA ASP A 104 -11.42 -15.76 4.30
C ASP A 104 -12.03 -15.48 2.92
N GLY A 105 -13.08 -16.23 2.58
CA GLY A 105 -13.75 -16.18 1.29
C GLY A 105 -13.10 -17.07 0.24
N GLU A 106 -13.77 -17.16 -0.90
CA GLU A 106 -13.32 -17.97 -2.04
C GLU A 106 -12.31 -17.18 -2.89
N ALA A 107 -11.09 -17.70 -2.99
CA ALA A 107 -9.98 -17.03 -3.67
C ALA A 107 -10.33 -16.59 -5.11
N SER A 108 -11.03 -17.45 -5.85
CA SER A 108 -11.43 -17.20 -7.25
C SER A 108 -12.39 -16.02 -7.39
N SER A 109 -13.32 -15.84 -6.45
CA SER A 109 -14.25 -14.70 -6.45
C SER A 109 -13.53 -13.39 -6.12
N ILE A 110 -12.62 -13.45 -5.15
CA ILE A 110 -11.86 -12.28 -4.68
C ILE A 110 -10.84 -11.84 -5.75
N GLU A 111 -10.20 -12.78 -6.45
CA GLU A 111 -9.29 -12.52 -7.56
C GLU A 111 -9.97 -11.71 -8.67
N VAL A 112 -11.17 -12.11 -9.07
CA VAL A 112 -11.96 -11.40 -10.08
C VAL A 112 -12.25 -9.96 -9.61
N GLY A 113 -12.66 -9.79 -8.35
CA GLY A 113 -12.87 -8.47 -7.76
C GLY A 113 -11.59 -7.62 -7.70
N CYS A 114 -10.43 -8.24 -7.49
CA CYS A 114 -9.13 -7.56 -7.53
C CYS A 114 -8.82 -7.02 -8.93
N GLY A 115 -9.04 -7.82 -9.97
CA GLY A 115 -8.82 -7.42 -11.36
C GLY A 115 -9.69 -6.23 -11.77
N PHE A 116 -10.97 -6.20 -11.35
CA PHE A 116 -11.85 -5.06 -11.63
C PHE A 116 -11.42 -3.76 -10.94
N GLN A 117 -10.71 -3.85 -9.82
CA GLN A 117 -10.15 -2.71 -9.10
C GLN A 117 -8.77 -2.28 -9.65
N GLY A 118 -8.32 -2.88 -10.76
CA GLY A 118 -7.00 -2.62 -11.34
C GLY A 118 -5.84 -3.18 -10.51
N GLY A 119 -6.13 -4.10 -9.60
CA GLY A 119 -5.11 -4.77 -8.78
C GLY A 119 -4.55 -6.02 -9.45
N THR A 120 -3.39 -6.46 -8.96
CA THR A 120 -2.77 -7.74 -9.31
C THR A 120 -2.99 -8.75 -8.19
N TRP A 121 -3.66 -9.86 -8.49
CA TRP A 121 -3.89 -10.94 -7.54
C TRP A 121 -2.64 -11.78 -7.29
N LYS A 122 -2.43 -12.16 -6.03
CA LYS A 122 -1.42 -13.12 -5.58
C LYS A 122 -2.09 -14.11 -4.65
N ALA A 123 -2.14 -15.38 -5.03
CA ALA A 123 -2.72 -16.43 -4.21
C ALA A 123 -1.98 -16.57 -2.86
N GLY A 124 -2.73 -16.92 -1.81
CA GLY A 124 -2.19 -17.23 -0.50
C GLY A 124 -1.40 -18.54 -0.50
N SER A 125 -0.47 -18.67 0.44
CA SER A 125 0.40 -19.84 0.65
C SER A 125 0.41 -20.26 2.11
#